data_AF-A0AAE3WFW6-F1
#
_entry.id   AF-A0AAE3WFW6-F1
#
_cell.length_a   1.000
_cell.length_b   1.000
_cell.length_c   1.000
_cell.angle_alpha   90.00
_cell.angle_beta   90.00
_cell.angle_gamma   90.00
#
_symmetry.space_group_name_H-M   'P 1'
#
loop_
_entity.id
_entity.type
_entity.pdbx_description
1 polymer ?
#
loop_
_entity_poly.entity_id
_entity_poly.type
_entity_poly.pdbx_seq_one_letter_code
_entity_poly.pdbx_strand_id
1 'polypeptide(L)'
;MADTTLLLNGFSIIGDPQTNSNASGGGEFMIHDGEAVFEADDIVVFQVTNANPDGSLNDNSVITGIIVYDNASDYYNDIPLYTYSGTADIDTGRNNMGDRYLEFDASGLTSSDAGAPVLDEVALVAGVNILEALASQNGPYEVPTNEDIDLDGDGSISGSEVSDGLFSSDLNILATICFARGTLIETPTGPQAIETLREGDLVCTLDAGPQPIRWIGGSAAPAIGANAPVRIRAGALGNLRDLWVSQNHRMMLTGARAELLFGQDQVLVAAKHLVNDRSIRIVPGGEVEYWHFLLDTHQIVFAEACPSESLFPGKQTLKHVPDHERDEIVALFPELESADCPGPLSRYTLKAYEADALLKSA
;
A
#
# COMPACT_ATOMS: atom_id res chain seq x y z
N MET A 1 7.65 15.76 -21.38
CA MET A 1 6.20 15.54 -21.26
C MET A 1 6.02 14.05 -21.40
N ALA A 2 5.86 13.39 -20.28
CA ALA A 2 5.62 11.96 -20.15
C ALA A 2 4.28 11.75 -19.45
N ASP A 3 3.74 10.55 -19.59
CA ASP A 3 2.63 10.10 -18.76
C ASP A 3 3.24 9.49 -17.49
N THR A 4 2.68 9.82 -16.33
CA THR A 4 3.09 9.25 -15.04
C THR A 4 1.85 8.82 -14.25
N THR A 5 2.07 8.21 -13.09
CA THR A 5 1.02 7.75 -12.20
C THR A 5 1.42 8.02 -10.77
N LEU A 6 0.52 8.66 -10.02
CA LEU A 6 0.68 8.84 -8.59
C LEU A 6 -0.15 7.79 -7.85
N LEU A 7 0.42 7.19 -6.83
CA LEU A 7 -0.19 6.14 -6.04
C LEU A 7 -0.12 6.49 -4.56
N LEU A 8 -1.30 6.63 -3.97
CA LEU A 8 -1.48 7.05 -2.60
C LEU A 8 -2.53 6.17 -1.91
N ASN A 9 -2.44 6.07 -0.59
CA ASN A 9 -3.53 5.46 0.18
C ASN A 9 -4.63 6.51 0.41
N GLY A 10 -5.88 6.05 0.59
CA GLY A 10 -7.02 6.93 0.84
C GLY A 10 -6.86 7.82 2.07
N PHE A 11 -6.14 7.38 3.11
CA PHE A 11 -5.84 8.21 4.28
C PHE A 11 -5.01 9.46 3.97
N SER A 12 -4.29 9.46 2.84
CA SER A 12 -3.47 10.58 2.36
C SER A 12 -4.26 11.59 1.54
N ILE A 13 -5.58 11.40 1.38
CA ILE A 13 -6.43 12.17 0.48
C ILE A 13 -7.66 12.67 1.24
N ILE A 14 -7.92 13.97 1.13
CA ILE A 14 -9.11 14.62 1.69
C ILE A 14 -9.82 15.44 0.62
N GLY A 15 -11.13 15.58 0.79
CA GLY A 15 -12.02 16.34 -0.06
C GLY A 15 -12.49 17.60 0.63
N ASP A 16 -12.83 18.60 -0.18
CA ASP A 16 -13.27 19.93 0.24
C ASP A 16 -12.36 20.56 1.33
N PRO A 17 -11.03 20.50 1.15
CA PRO A 17 -10.11 20.94 2.18
C PRO A 17 -10.22 22.46 2.41
N GLN A 18 -10.13 22.88 3.66
CA GLN A 18 -9.95 24.30 3.99
C GLN A 18 -8.45 24.60 4.05
N THR A 19 -7.92 25.26 3.03
CA THR A 19 -6.47 25.46 2.91
C THR A 19 -6.07 26.92 2.79
N ASN A 20 -4.83 27.22 3.19
CA ASN A 20 -4.16 28.45 2.80
C ASN A 20 -2.64 28.22 2.66
N SER A 21 -1.95 29.19 2.07
CA SER A 21 -0.51 29.15 1.91
C SER A 21 0.13 30.44 2.40
N ASN A 22 1.29 30.33 3.04
CA ASN A 22 2.10 31.49 3.39
C ASN A 22 2.95 31.94 2.19
N ALA A 23 3.10 33.25 1.98
CA ALA A 23 3.79 33.83 0.82
C ALA A 23 5.31 34.04 1.02
N SER A 24 5.87 33.75 2.21
CA SER A 24 7.28 34.04 2.50
C SER A 24 8.18 32.79 2.43
N GLY A 25 9.22 32.84 1.58
CA GLY A 25 10.42 31.98 1.70
C GLY A 25 10.33 30.57 1.12
N GLY A 26 9.31 30.26 0.32
CA GLY A 26 9.05 28.93 -0.22
C GLY A 26 7.61 28.49 0.04
N GLY A 27 7.01 28.96 1.14
CA GLY A 27 5.63 28.70 1.52
C GLY A 27 5.48 27.47 2.42
N GLU A 28 4.41 27.48 3.21
CA GLU A 28 3.88 26.32 3.93
C GLU A 28 2.46 26.15 3.42
N PHE A 29 2.09 24.93 3.07
CA PHE A 29 0.71 24.56 2.81
C PHE A 29 0.06 24.18 4.13
N MET A 30 -0.98 24.92 4.50
CA MET A 30 -1.70 24.72 5.74
C MET A 30 -3.07 24.15 5.44
N ILE A 31 -3.34 22.98 5.99
CA ILE A 31 -4.65 22.33 5.95
C ILE A 31 -5.34 22.57 7.28
N HIS A 32 -6.53 23.16 7.27
CA HIS A 32 -7.30 23.49 8.48
C HIS A 32 -8.41 22.49 8.75
N ASP A 33 -9.01 21.94 7.70
CA ASP A 33 -10.14 21.02 7.76
C ASP A 33 -10.28 20.26 6.43
N GLY A 34 -11.10 19.22 6.40
CA GLY A 34 -11.47 18.45 5.21
C GLY A 34 -12.19 17.15 5.56
N GLU A 35 -12.71 16.46 4.55
CA GLU A 35 -13.44 15.19 4.72
C GLU A 35 -12.73 14.02 4.04
N ALA A 36 -12.88 12.80 4.59
CA ALA A 36 -12.38 11.61 3.92
C ALA A 36 -13.16 11.38 2.61
N VAL A 37 -12.46 11.31 1.48
CA VAL A 37 -13.07 10.99 0.18
C VAL A 37 -13.20 9.48 -0.01
N PHE A 38 -12.16 8.75 0.38
CA PHE A 38 -12.01 7.32 0.20
C PHE A 38 -11.81 6.64 1.56
N GLU A 39 -11.98 5.31 1.62
CA GLU A 39 -11.62 4.57 2.83
C GLU A 39 -10.11 4.67 3.07
N ALA A 40 -9.70 4.68 4.34
CA ALA A 40 -8.30 4.92 4.70
C ALA A 40 -7.34 3.94 4.01
N ASP A 41 -7.80 2.72 3.76
CA ASP A 41 -7.06 1.63 3.13
C ASP A 41 -7.21 1.48 1.62
N ASP A 42 -8.03 2.32 0.98
CA ASP A 42 -8.15 2.34 -0.47
C ASP A 42 -6.79 2.69 -1.10
N ILE A 43 -6.47 2.07 -2.23
CA ILE A 43 -5.34 2.44 -3.07
C ILE A 43 -5.87 3.32 -4.20
N VAL A 44 -5.40 4.56 -4.26
CA VAL A 44 -5.85 5.56 -5.22
C VAL A 44 -4.73 5.86 -6.20
N VAL A 45 -5.05 5.70 -7.48
CA VAL A 45 -4.14 5.79 -8.61
C VAL A 45 -4.55 6.97 -9.48
N PHE A 46 -3.77 8.05 -9.46
CA PHE A 46 -3.97 9.22 -10.30
C PHE A 46 -3.19 9.05 -11.60
N GLN A 47 -3.90 9.08 -12.72
CA GLN A 47 -3.30 9.08 -14.05
C GLN A 47 -2.98 10.52 -14.43
N VAL A 48 -1.70 10.82 -14.67
CA VAL A 48 -1.24 12.18 -14.95
C VAL A 48 -0.54 12.23 -16.29
N THR A 49 -0.90 13.23 -17.09
CA THR A 49 -0.23 13.54 -18.36
C THR A 49 0.56 14.83 -18.22
N ASN A 50 1.50 15.07 -19.14
CA ASN A 50 2.34 16.27 -19.18
C ASN A 50 3.33 16.43 -18.00
N ALA A 51 3.68 15.33 -17.34
CA ALA A 51 4.74 15.33 -16.35
C ALA A 51 6.11 15.56 -17.00
N ASN A 52 7.09 15.98 -16.20
CA ASN A 52 8.49 16.02 -16.61
C ASN A 52 9.00 14.59 -16.91
N PRO A 53 10.09 14.44 -17.68
CA PRO A 53 10.63 13.12 -18.01
C PRO A 53 11.07 12.28 -16.81
N ASP A 54 11.35 12.92 -15.67
CA ASP A 54 11.68 12.30 -14.38
C ASP A 54 10.45 11.95 -13.53
N GLY A 55 9.23 12.18 -14.03
CA GLY A 55 7.99 11.88 -13.31
C GLY A 55 7.53 13.00 -12.38
N SER A 56 8.32 14.07 -12.21
CA SER A 56 7.90 15.25 -11.45
C SER A 56 6.78 16.02 -12.16
N LEU A 57 5.86 16.56 -11.37
CA LEU A 57 4.75 17.36 -11.88
C LEU A 57 5.16 18.83 -12.06
N ASN A 58 4.47 19.51 -12.96
CA ASN A 58 4.65 20.93 -13.26
C ASN A 58 3.29 21.59 -13.55
N ASP A 59 3.26 22.91 -13.71
CA ASP A 59 2.03 23.69 -13.95
C ASP A 59 1.18 23.25 -15.17
N ASN A 60 1.77 22.51 -16.12
CA ASN A 60 1.05 21.98 -17.29
C ASN A 60 0.59 20.53 -17.10
N SER A 61 0.86 19.93 -15.94
CA SER A 61 0.46 18.56 -15.61
C SER A 61 -1.04 18.50 -15.38
N VAL A 62 -1.68 17.46 -15.92
CA VAL A 62 -3.13 17.30 -15.88
C VAL A 62 -3.46 15.89 -15.43
N ILE A 63 -4.30 15.77 -14.41
CA ILE A 63 -4.88 14.49 -14.00
C ILE A 63 -5.97 14.15 -15.01
N THR A 64 -5.85 13.00 -15.68
CA THR A 64 -6.79 12.53 -16.71
C THR A 64 -7.70 11.41 -16.24
N GLY A 65 -7.48 10.89 -15.03
CA GLY A 65 -8.27 9.82 -14.47
C GLY A 65 -7.83 9.48 -13.05
N ILE A 66 -8.75 8.87 -12.30
CA ILE A 66 -8.48 8.31 -10.97
C ILE A 66 -9.04 6.90 -10.96
N ILE A 67 -8.24 5.94 -10.53
CA ILE A 67 -8.69 4.57 -10.28
C ILE A 67 -8.53 4.31 -8.79
N VAL A 68 -9.63 3.96 -8.14
CA VAL A 68 -9.69 3.62 -6.72
C VAL A 68 -9.84 2.13 -6.62
N TYR A 69 -9.00 1.50 -5.81
CA TYR A 69 -9.06 0.10 -5.47
C TYR A 69 -9.34 -0.02 -3.98
N ASP A 70 -10.28 -0.90 -3.61
CA ASP A 70 -10.72 -1.11 -2.22
C ASP A 70 -9.58 -1.46 -1.27
N ASN A 71 -8.57 -2.15 -1.81
CA ASN A 71 -7.41 -2.59 -1.05
C ASN A 71 -6.29 -2.99 -2.01
N ALA A 72 -5.13 -3.33 -1.45
CA ALA A 72 -3.97 -3.75 -2.23
C ALA A 72 -4.23 -5.00 -3.09
N SER A 73 -5.09 -5.93 -2.68
CA SER A 73 -5.44 -7.10 -3.51
C SER A 73 -6.13 -6.68 -4.80
N ASP A 74 -7.14 -5.82 -4.68
CA ASP A 74 -7.90 -5.32 -5.81
C ASP A 74 -6.99 -4.51 -6.74
N TYR A 75 -6.09 -3.70 -6.17
CA TYR A 75 -5.02 -3.02 -6.91
C TYR A 75 -4.13 -4.02 -7.68
N TYR A 76 -3.57 -5.02 -6.99
CA TYR A 76 -2.69 -5.99 -7.62
C TYR A 76 -3.40 -6.82 -8.69
N ASN A 77 -4.70 -7.09 -8.54
CA ASN A 77 -5.49 -7.84 -9.52
C ASN A 77 -6.10 -6.97 -10.63
N ASP A 78 -5.92 -5.65 -10.56
CA ASP A 78 -6.57 -4.69 -11.45
C ASP A 78 -8.10 -4.84 -11.45
N ILE A 79 -8.68 -4.83 -10.24
CA ILE A 79 -10.13 -4.87 -9.99
C ILE A 79 -10.53 -3.52 -9.38
N PRO A 80 -10.87 -2.50 -10.19
CA PRO A 80 -11.24 -1.20 -9.66
C PRO A 80 -12.51 -1.25 -8.81
N LEU A 81 -12.49 -0.53 -7.68
CA LEU A 81 -13.68 -0.18 -6.93
C LEU A 81 -14.43 0.96 -7.63
N TYR A 82 -13.70 2.04 -7.97
CA TYR A 82 -14.22 3.19 -8.72
C TYR A 82 -13.25 3.60 -9.82
N THR A 83 -13.79 4.01 -10.97
CA THR A 83 -13.05 4.61 -12.07
C THR A 83 -13.64 5.98 -12.38
N TYR A 84 -12.79 7.01 -12.29
CA TYR A 84 -13.10 8.38 -12.65
C TYR A 84 -12.43 8.73 -13.97
N SER A 85 -13.17 9.41 -14.83
CA SER A 85 -12.68 9.91 -16.11
C SER A 85 -13.02 11.38 -16.26
N GLY A 86 -12.16 12.12 -16.96
CA GLY A 86 -12.27 13.56 -17.11
C GLY A 86 -10.90 14.20 -17.07
N THR A 87 -10.86 15.48 -16.71
CA THR A 87 -9.59 16.20 -16.54
C THR A 87 -9.68 17.10 -15.33
N ALA A 88 -8.60 17.14 -14.55
CA ALA A 88 -8.40 18.11 -13.49
C ALA A 88 -7.01 18.75 -13.68
N ASP A 89 -7.00 20.07 -13.82
CA ASP A 89 -5.77 20.85 -13.90
C ASP A 89 -5.18 20.95 -12.49
N ILE A 90 -3.89 20.66 -12.37
CA ILE A 90 -3.22 20.66 -11.06
C ILE A 90 -2.76 22.09 -10.66
N ASP A 91 -2.83 23.04 -11.61
CA ASP A 91 -2.55 24.45 -11.36
C ASP A 91 -3.76 25.16 -10.72
N THR A 92 -3.72 25.31 -9.39
CA THR A 92 -4.68 26.10 -8.60
C THR A 92 -4.26 27.58 -8.43
N GLY A 93 -3.32 28.08 -9.25
CA GLY A 93 -2.80 29.45 -9.16
C GLY A 93 -1.79 29.66 -8.04
N ARG A 94 -1.11 28.59 -7.61
CA ARG A 94 0.02 28.62 -6.68
C ARG A 94 1.34 28.50 -7.43
N ASN A 95 2.35 29.23 -6.97
CA ASN A 95 3.67 29.24 -7.61
C ASN A 95 4.49 27.95 -7.39
N ASN A 96 4.02 26.99 -6.58
CA ASN A 96 4.67 25.68 -6.39
C ASN A 96 3.68 24.68 -5.77
N MET A 97 3.84 23.41 -6.17
CA MET A 97 3.00 22.28 -5.76
C MET A 97 3.55 21.59 -4.51
N GLY A 98 4.79 21.87 -4.12
CA GLY A 98 5.43 21.30 -2.93
C GLY A 98 5.80 19.83 -3.11
N ASP A 99 6.80 19.37 -2.39
CA ASP A 99 7.35 18.03 -2.63
C ASP A 99 6.35 16.92 -2.28
N ARG A 100 5.55 17.12 -1.21
CA ARG A 100 4.69 16.06 -0.64
C ARG A 100 3.21 16.26 -0.83
N TYR A 101 2.74 17.38 -1.36
CA TYR A 101 1.31 17.66 -1.43
C TYR A 101 0.86 18.02 -2.84
N LEU A 102 -0.42 17.85 -3.09
CA LEU A 102 -1.11 18.38 -4.28
C LEU A 102 -2.48 18.87 -3.83
N GLU A 103 -2.95 19.93 -4.47
CA GLU A 103 -4.32 20.41 -4.34
C GLU A 103 -4.84 20.79 -5.73
N PHE A 104 -6.01 20.30 -6.10
CA PHE A 104 -6.59 20.49 -7.42
C PHE A 104 -8.11 20.37 -7.41
N ASP A 105 -8.73 21.07 -8.36
CA ASP A 105 -10.17 20.98 -8.63
C ASP A 105 -10.47 19.69 -9.43
N ALA A 106 -11.03 18.72 -8.73
CA ALA A 106 -11.42 17.41 -9.26
C ALA A 106 -12.87 17.37 -9.76
N SER A 107 -13.61 18.49 -9.80
CA SER A 107 -15.01 18.53 -10.25
C SER A 107 -15.21 18.08 -11.70
N GLY A 108 -14.14 18.17 -12.50
CA GLY A 108 -14.08 17.65 -13.87
C GLY A 108 -13.95 16.13 -13.99
N LEU A 109 -13.64 15.42 -12.90
CA LEU A 109 -13.47 13.97 -12.84
C LEU A 109 -14.75 13.30 -12.32
N THR A 110 -15.38 12.50 -13.17
CA THR A 110 -16.67 11.87 -12.84
C THR A 110 -16.60 10.36 -12.98
N SER A 111 -17.30 9.65 -12.09
CA SER A 111 -17.45 8.20 -12.13
C SER A 111 -18.89 7.81 -12.41
N SER A 112 -19.07 6.73 -13.19
CA SER A 112 -20.37 6.08 -13.38
C SER A 112 -20.63 4.93 -12.41
N ASP A 113 -19.66 4.61 -11.55
CA ASP A 113 -19.73 3.46 -10.66
C ASP A 113 -20.68 3.74 -9.48
N ALA A 114 -21.43 2.71 -9.10
CA ALA A 114 -22.44 2.86 -8.06
C ALA A 114 -21.79 3.13 -6.71
N GLY A 115 -22.18 4.23 -6.06
CA GLY A 115 -21.67 4.62 -4.75
C GLY A 115 -20.33 5.35 -4.78
N ALA A 116 -19.77 5.64 -5.97
CA ALA A 116 -18.58 6.47 -6.09
C ALA A 116 -18.84 7.88 -5.51
N PRO A 117 -17.98 8.41 -4.63
CA PRO A 117 -18.11 9.77 -4.11
C PRO A 117 -17.98 10.81 -5.23
N VAL A 118 -18.70 11.93 -5.10
CA VAL A 118 -18.51 13.08 -5.99
C VAL A 118 -17.26 13.82 -5.53
N LEU A 119 -16.39 14.15 -6.47
CA LEU A 119 -15.18 14.91 -6.23
C LEU A 119 -15.42 16.39 -6.57
N ASP A 120 -14.95 17.29 -5.71
CA ASP A 120 -14.89 18.73 -5.97
C ASP A 120 -13.43 19.18 -5.72
N GLU A 121 -13.11 19.90 -4.65
CA GLU A 121 -11.71 20.20 -4.32
C GLU A 121 -11.04 18.99 -3.63
N VAL A 122 -9.85 18.60 -4.07
CA VAL A 122 -9.09 17.48 -3.47
C VAL A 122 -7.71 17.97 -3.05
N ALA A 123 -7.32 17.68 -1.81
CA ALA A 123 -5.94 17.80 -1.36
C ALA A 123 -5.38 16.45 -0.93
N LEU A 124 -4.11 16.23 -1.22
CA LEU A 124 -3.38 15.04 -0.79
C LEU A 124 -2.03 15.41 -0.20
N VAL A 125 -1.55 14.57 0.72
CA VAL A 125 -0.23 14.68 1.33
C VAL A 125 0.37 13.28 1.42
N ALA A 126 1.39 13.01 0.61
CA ALA A 126 2.01 11.70 0.49
C ALA A 126 2.48 11.16 1.85
N GLY A 127 2.00 9.98 2.23
CA GLY A 127 2.45 9.24 3.41
C GLY A 127 1.93 9.75 4.75
N VAL A 128 1.01 10.72 4.74
CA VAL A 128 0.45 11.32 5.95
C VAL A 128 -1.03 10.94 6.05
N ASN A 129 -1.46 10.48 7.23
CA ASN A 129 -2.88 10.42 7.55
C ASN A 129 -3.36 11.81 7.96
N ILE A 130 -3.92 12.55 6.99
CA ILE A 130 -4.22 13.98 7.16
C ILE A 130 -5.24 14.20 8.27
N LEU A 131 -6.29 13.39 8.31
CA LEU A 131 -7.35 13.52 9.31
C LEU A 131 -6.86 13.20 10.73
N GLU A 132 -6.00 12.19 10.86
CA GLU A 132 -5.37 11.88 12.15
C GLU A 132 -4.40 12.98 12.59
N ALA A 133 -3.61 13.52 11.65
CA ALA A 133 -2.70 14.62 11.91
C ALA A 133 -3.45 15.86 12.43
N LEU A 134 -4.53 16.27 11.75
CA LEU A 134 -5.42 17.36 12.17
C LEU A 134 -6.04 17.11 13.56
N ALA A 135 -6.51 15.89 13.83
CA ALA A 135 -7.11 15.54 15.12
C ALA A 135 -6.10 15.52 16.28
N SER A 136 -4.81 15.31 15.98
CA SER A 136 -3.75 15.14 16.98
C SER A 136 -3.12 16.45 17.47
N GLN A 137 -3.40 17.58 16.81
CA GLN A 137 -2.73 18.84 17.07
C GLN A 137 -3.71 20.03 17.22
N ASN A 138 -3.25 21.10 17.85
CA ASN A 138 -4.01 22.34 17.97
C ASN A 138 -3.57 23.32 16.87
N GLY A 139 -4.31 23.36 15.77
CA GLY A 139 -4.03 24.26 14.64
C GLY A 139 -3.97 23.52 13.29
N PRO A 140 -3.67 24.24 12.20
CA PRO A 140 -3.56 23.63 10.88
C PRO A 140 -2.41 22.63 10.80
N TYR A 141 -2.54 21.65 9.92
CA TYR A 141 -1.44 20.80 9.50
C TYR A 141 -0.57 21.54 8.50
N GLU A 142 0.62 21.90 8.96
CA GLU A 142 1.63 22.63 8.19
C GLU A 142 2.50 21.63 7.43
N VAL A 143 2.46 21.71 6.11
CA VAL A 143 3.32 20.94 5.20
C VAL A 143 4.31 21.90 4.57
N PRO A 144 5.62 21.75 4.82
CA PRO A 144 6.64 22.55 4.14
C PRO A 144 6.54 22.38 2.62
N THR A 145 6.66 23.47 1.86
CA THR A 145 6.72 23.37 0.39
C THR A 145 8.01 22.70 -0.08
N ASN A 146 9.11 22.94 0.64
CA ASN A 146 10.40 22.35 0.35
C ASN A 146 10.85 21.49 1.53
N GLU A 147 10.80 20.18 1.40
CA GLU A 147 11.25 19.20 2.38
C GLU A 147 12.20 18.23 1.69
N ASP A 148 13.43 18.12 2.20
CA ASP A 148 14.35 17.09 1.74
C ASP A 148 13.81 15.73 2.23
N ILE A 149 13.42 14.86 1.32
CA ILE A 149 12.80 13.57 1.63
C ILE A 149 13.81 12.47 1.34
N ASP A 150 14.16 11.72 2.38
CA ASP A 150 14.87 10.47 2.27
C ASP A 150 13.90 9.41 1.69
N LEU A 151 13.88 9.30 0.35
CA LEU A 151 12.92 8.47 -0.38
C LEU A 151 13.22 6.98 -0.18
N ASP A 152 14.51 6.63 -0.06
CA ASP A 152 14.97 5.25 0.15
C ASP A 152 15.14 4.88 1.63
N GLY A 153 15.12 5.87 2.53
CA GLY A 153 15.18 5.66 3.97
C GLY A 153 16.57 5.32 4.49
N ASP A 154 17.64 5.59 3.74
CA ASP A 154 19.03 5.24 4.11
C ASP A 154 19.64 6.18 5.17
N GLY A 155 18.91 7.23 5.55
CA GLY A 155 19.31 8.25 6.51
C GLY A 155 20.15 9.39 5.92
N SER A 156 20.29 9.47 4.60
CA SER A 156 21.08 10.46 3.87
C SER A 156 20.31 11.01 2.66
N ILE A 157 20.15 12.33 2.59
CA ILE A 157 19.58 12.98 1.40
C ILE A 157 20.62 13.01 0.28
N SER A 158 20.43 12.19 -0.75
CA SER A 158 21.24 12.18 -1.97
C SER A 158 20.90 13.35 -2.90
N GLY A 159 21.72 13.55 -3.93
CA GLY A 159 21.52 14.65 -4.89
C GLY A 159 20.22 14.56 -5.72
N SER A 160 19.59 13.38 -5.75
CA SER A 160 18.28 13.13 -6.38
C SER A 160 17.10 13.29 -5.43
N GLU A 161 17.36 13.53 -4.15
CA GLU A 161 16.37 13.65 -3.06
C GLU A 161 16.32 15.07 -2.48
N VAL A 162 17.04 15.99 -3.12
CA VAL A 162 17.04 17.41 -2.76
C VAL A 162 15.72 18.02 -3.21
N SER A 163 15.04 18.67 -2.27
CA SER A 163 13.80 19.39 -2.50
C SER A 163 13.91 20.42 -3.62
N ASP A 164 12.99 20.35 -4.58
CA ASP A 164 12.85 21.33 -5.66
C ASP A 164 11.45 21.97 -5.71
N GLY A 165 10.55 21.56 -4.82
CA GLY A 165 9.19 22.04 -4.70
C GLY A 165 8.22 21.42 -5.71
N LEU A 166 8.61 20.31 -6.36
CA LEU A 166 7.81 19.56 -7.31
C LEU A 166 7.38 18.21 -6.73
N PHE A 167 6.09 17.90 -6.81
CA PHE A 167 5.59 16.58 -6.44
C PHE A 167 6.08 15.53 -7.44
N SER A 168 6.72 14.46 -6.96
CA SER A 168 7.21 13.36 -7.80
C SER A 168 6.41 12.08 -7.61
N SER A 169 6.26 11.30 -8.71
CA SER A 169 5.78 9.92 -8.65
C SER A 169 6.71 8.98 -7.87
N ASP A 170 7.93 9.39 -7.55
CA ASP A 170 8.83 8.61 -6.69
C ASP A 170 8.30 8.50 -5.25
N LEU A 171 7.34 9.35 -4.86
CA LEU A 171 6.61 9.28 -3.59
C LEU A 171 5.46 8.25 -3.59
N ASN A 172 5.39 7.38 -4.59
CA ASN A 172 4.39 6.31 -4.65
C ASN A 172 4.59 5.34 -3.47
N ILE A 173 3.73 5.44 -2.45
CA ILE A 173 3.78 4.59 -1.26
C ILE A 173 2.81 3.43 -1.45
N LEU A 174 3.32 2.29 -1.91
CA LEU A 174 2.60 1.03 -1.77
C LEU A 174 2.98 0.30 -0.50
N ALA A 175 1.95 -0.12 0.20
CA ALA A 175 2.09 -1.05 1.31
C ALA A 175 2.42 -2.45 0.76
N THR A 176 3.70 -2.80 0.88
CA THR A 176 4.27 -4.09 0.52
C THR A 176 3.61 -5.21 1.31
N ILE A 177 3.43 -6.40 0.72
CA ILE A 177 2.99 -7.62 1.42
C ILE A 177 4.24 -8.37 1.86
N CYS A 178 4.58 -8.31 3.15
CA CYS A 178 5.86 -8.81 3.66
C CYS A 178 5.76 -9.39 5.06
N PHE A 179 6.66 -10.34 5.34
CA PHE A 179 7.02 -10.75 6.68
C PHE A 179 8.19 -9.91 7.17
N ALA A 180 8.24 -9.59 8.47
CA ALA A 180 9.45 -8.98 9.03
C ALA A 180 10.55 -10.02 9.21
N ARG A 181 11.81 -9.57 9.17
CA ARG A 181 13.00 -10.36 9.47
C ARG A 181 12.86 -11.16 10.77
N GLY A 182 13.38 -12.38 10.74
CA GLY A 182 13.34 -13.31 11.86
C GLY A 182 12.03 -14.09 11.98
N THR A 183 11.04 -13.81 11.14
CA THR A 183 9.82 -14.62 11.01
C THR A 183 10.21 -16.03 10.57
N LEU A 184 9.81 -17.02 11.35
CA LEU A 184 10.04 -18.42 11.02
C LEU A 184 9.01 -18.94 10.03
N ILE A 185 9.46 -19.41 8.87
CA ILE A 185 8.64 -20.06 7.85
C ILE A 185 8.83 -21.58 7.97
N GLU A 186 7.73 -22.32 7.99
CA GLU A 186 7.77 -23.79 8.03
C GLU A 186 8.39 -24.37 6.75
N THR A 187 9.40 -25.23 6.92
CA THR A 187 10.00 -26.01 5.85
C THR A 187 9.97 -27.51 6.18
N PRO A 188 10.17 -28.41 5.21
CA PRO A 188 10.20 -29.85 5.47
C PRO A 188 11.25 -30.30 6.50
N THR A 189 12.28 -29.48 6.72
CA THR A 189 13.36 -29.74 7.68
C THR A 189 13.17 -29.01 9.01
N GLY A 190 12.05 -28.31 9.18
CA GLY A 190 11.71 -27.50 10.34
C GLY A 190 11.70 -26.00 10.04
N PRO A 191 11.19 -25.17 10.97
CA PRO A 191 11.05 -23.73 10.75
C PRO A 191 12.41 -23.04 10.52
N GLN A 192 12.50 -22.21 9.48
CA GLN A 192 13.69 -21.41 9.16
C GLN A 192 13.34 -19.93 9.12
N ALA A 193 14.27 -19.07 9.52
CA ALA A 193 14.07 -17.62 9.45
C ALA A 193 14.01 -17.18 7.98
N ILE A 194 13.05 -16.30 7.65
CA ILE A 194 12.77 -15.93 6.27
C ILE A 194 14.00 -15.39 5.52
N GLU A 195 14.84 -14.59 6.19
CA GLU A 195 16.06 -14.01 5.63
C GLU A 195 17.17 -15.04 5.32
N THR A 196 16.99 -16.30 5.74
CA THR A 196 17.94 -17.39 5.49
C THR A 196 17.53 -18.29 4.32
N LEU A 197 16.28 -18.19 3.88
CA LEU A 197 15.74 -18.94 2.77
C LEU A 197 16.30 -18.43 1.44
N ARG A 198 16.33 -19.32 0.44
CA ARG A 198 16.85 -19.02 -0.89
C ARG A 198 15.96 -19.63 -1.96
N GLU A 199 16.14 -19.16 -3.18
CA GLU A 199 15.55 -19.80 -4.35
C GLU A 199 15.89 -21.30 -4.40
N GLY A 200 14.87 -22.10 -4.69
CA GLY A 200 14.93 -23.55 -4.68
C GLY A 200 14.67 -24.21 -3.33
N ASP A 201 14.72 -23.48 -2.21
CA ASP A 201 14.37 -24.04 -0.90
C ASP A 201 12.88 -24.39 -0.86
N LEU A 202 12.54 -25.49 -0.19
CA LEU A 202 11.16 -25.94 -0.05
C LEU A 202 10.49 -25.32 1.17
N VAL A 203 9.31 -24.74 0.99
CA VAL A 203 8.43 -24.27 2.08
C VAL A 203 7.19 -25.14 2.17
N CYS A 204 6.72 -25.40 3.38
CA CYS A 204 5.49 -26.14 3.60
C CYS A 204 4.28 -25.28 3.20
N THR A 205 3.43 -25.83 2.34
CA THR A 205 2.15 -25.20 1.96
C THR A 205 0.97 -26.02 2.46
N LEU A 206 -0.18 -25.38 2.59
CA LEU A 206 -1.40 -26.03 3.07
C LEU A 206 -1.95 -27.08 2.09
N ASP A 207 -1.97 -26.75 0.79
CA ASP A 207 -2.72 -27.54 -0.21
C ASP A 207 -1.83 -28.39 -1.13
N ALA A 208 -0.63 -27.90 -1.47
CA ALA A 208 0.21 -28.48 -2.52
C ALA A 208 1.41 -29.27 -1.99
N GLY A 209 1.48 -29.52 -0.67
CA GLY A 209 2.68 -30.06 -0.03
C GLY A 209 3.87 -29.09 -0.12
N PRO A 210 5.11 -29.54 0.11
CA PRO A 210 6.26 -28.64 0.03
C PRO A 210 6.48 -28.09 -1.38
N GLN A 211 6.60 -26.76 -1.52
CA GLN A 211 6.78 -26.07 -2.79
C GLN A 211 8.11 -25.30 -2.81
N PRO A 212 8.81 -25.25 -3.96
CA PRO A 212 10.07 -24.51 -4.07
C PRO A 212 9.84 -23.01 -4.14
N ILE A 213 10.65 -22.27 -3.39
CA ILE A 213 10.79 -20.82 -3.56
C ILE A 213 11.34 -20.55 -4.95
N ARG A 214 10.66 -19.69 -5.68
CA ARG A 214 11.07 -19.27 -7.03
C ARG A 214 11.80 -17.95 -7.03
N TRP A 215 11.46 -17.10 -6.07
CA TRP A 215 12.12 -15.84 -5.85
C TRP A 215 11.95 -15.44 -4.38
N ILE A 216 12.93 -14.77 -3.81
CA ILE A 216 12.88 -14.20 -2.47
C ILE A 216 13.63 -12.88 -2.45
N GLY A 217 12.98 -11.84 -1.92
CA GLY A 217 13.53 -10.49 -1.84
C GLY A 217 13.29 -9.90 -0.45
N GLY A 218 14.14 -8.96 -0.07
CA GLY A 218 14.00 -8.24 1.18
C GLY A 218 14.67 -6.88 1.17
N SER A 219 14.03 -5.92 1.83
CA SER A 219 14.51 -4.54 1.95
C SER A 219 14.20 -3.99 3.34
N ALA A 220 15.05 -3.07 3.80
CA ALA A 220 14.82 -2.31 5.02
C ALA A 220 13.99 -1.07 4.72
N ALA A 221 13.10 -0.70 5.64
CA ALA A 221 12.33 0.52 5.55
C ALA A 221 12.10 1.12 6.96
N PRO A 222 11.99 2.45 7.07
CA PRO A 222 11.52 3.09 8.28
C PRO A 222 10.12 2.56 8.68
N ALA A 223 9.95 2.15 9.94
CA ALA A 223 8.71 1.57 10.45
C ALA A 223 7.66 2.65 10.80
N ILE A 224 7.25 3.45 9.81
CA ILE A 224 6.32 4.59 9.98
C ILE A 224 5.16 4.50 8.98
N GLY A 225 4.03 5.13 9.30
CA GLY A 225 2.86 5.20 8.42
C GLY A 225 2.42 3.82 7.91
N ALA A 226 2.31 3.66 6.59
CA ALA A 226 1.95 2.41 5.93
C ALA A 226 3.00 1.28 6.08
N ASN A 227 4.26 1.63 6.37
CA ASN A 227 5.36 0.69 6.56
C ASN A 227 5.48 0.20 8.02
N ALA A 228 4.76 0.81 8.97
CA ALA A 228 4.74 0.36 10.34
C ALA A 228 4.17 -1.08 10.45
N PRO A 229 4.91 -2.04 11.04
CA PRO A 229 4.49 -3.43 11.07
C PRO A 229 3.28 -3.66 11.99
N VAL A 230 2.47 -4.64 11.62
CA VAL A 230 1.46 -5.22 12.51
C VAL A 230 2.12 -6.34 13.31
N ARG A 231 2.14 -6.16 14.63
CA ARG A 231 2.48 -7.23 15.57
C ARG A 231 1.24 -8.03 15.91
N ILE A 232 1.27 -9.32 15.58
CA ILE A 232 0.32 -10.33 16.01
C ILE A 232 0.97 -11.08 17.18
N ARG A 233 0.51 -10.81 18.41
CA ARG A 233 1.06 -11.44 19.62
C ARG A 233 0.92 -12.96 19.55
N ALA A 234 1.89 -13.70 20.11
CA ALA A 234 1.82 -15.16 20.24
C ALA A 234 0.44 -15.62 20.76
N GLY A 235 -0.15 -16.58 20.04
CA GLY A 235 -1.46 -17.16 20.32
C GLY A 235 -2.66 -16.35 19.84
N ALA A 236 -2.49 -15.13 19.31
CA ALA A 236 -3.61 -14.31 18.86
C ALA A 236 -4.36 -14.93 17.68
N LEU A 237 -3.64 -15.55 16.74
CA LEU A 237 -4.18 -16.28 15.60
C LEU A 237 -3.74 -17.76 15.59
N GLY A 238 -3.27 -18.27 16.74
CA GLY A 238 -2.67 -19.60 16.83
C GLY A 238 -1.18 -19.65 16.48
N ASN A 239 -0.58 -18.51 16.13
CA ASN A 239 0.87 -18.34 15.97
C ASN A 239 1.62 -18.70 17.28
N LEU A 240 2.78 -19.35 17.17
CA LEU A 240 3.57 -19.81 18.33
C LEU A 240 4.42 -18.69 18.95
N ARG A 241 4.88 -17.75 18.15
CA ARG A 241 5.66 -16.58 18.55
C ARG A 241 4.98 -15.31 18.07
N ASP A 242 5.41 -14.17 18.58
CA ASP A 242 4.99 -12.90 18.02
C ASP A 242 5.37 -12.86 16.54
N LEU A 243 4.36 -12.68 15.69
CA LEU A 243 4.49 -12.60 14.26
C LEU A 243 4.41 -11.12 13.86
N TRP A 244 5.33 -10.69 13.01
CA TRP A 244 5.43 -9.31 12.54
C TRP A 244 5.30 -9.32 11.04
N VAL A 245 4.30 -8.61 10.53
CA VAL A 245 3.99 -8.55 9.11
C VAL A 245 3.65 -7.13 8.72
N SER A 246 3.74 -6.80 7.43
CA SER A 246 3.24 -5.54 6.93
C SER A 246 1.71 -5.45 7.07
N GLN A 247 1.17 -4.24 7.02
CA GLN A 247 -0.26 -3.98 7.27
C GLN A 247 -1.20 -4.71 6.30
N ASN A 248 -0.79 -4.87 5.05
CA ASN A 248 -1.57 -5.54 4.02
C ASN A 248 -1.30 -7.05 3.92
N HIS A 249 -0.38 -7.60 4.71
CA HIS A 249 -0.10 -9.03 4.67
C HIS A 249 -1.33 -9.82 5.13
N ARG A 250 -1.77 -10.78 4.31
CA ARG A 250 -3.01 -11.50 4.60
C ARG A 250 -2.76 -12.76 5.43
N MET A 251 -3.52 -12.83 6.51
CA MET A 251 -3.60 -13.97 7.41
C MET A 251 -4.82 -14.81 7.04
N MET A 252 -4.68 -16.14 7.04
CA MET A 252 -5.82 -17.02 6.79
C MET A 252 -6.61 -17.24 8.07
N LEU A 253 -7.90 -16.91 8.03
CA LEU A 253 -8.86 -17.20 9.08
C LEU A 253 -9.77 -18.34 8.63
N THR A 254 -10.18 -19.16 9.60
CA THR A 254 -11.05 -20.31 9.36
C THR A 254 -12.16 -20.35 10.40
N GLY A 255 -13.34 -20.86 10.03
CA GLY A 255 -14.39 -21.18 11.00
C GLY A 255 -15.81 -21.02 10.45
N ALA A 256 -16.79 -21.53 11.21
CA ALA A 256 -18.19 -21.57 10.80
C ALA A 256 -18.79 -20.19 10.45
N ARG A 257 -18.20 -19.09 10.94
CA ARG A 257 -18.64 -17.74 10.60
C ARG A 257 -18.23 -17.30 9.20
N ALA A 258 -17.04 -17.69 8.75
CA ALA A 258 -16.61 -17.43 7.38
C ALA A 258 -17.54 -18.17 6.39
N GLU A 259 -17.93 -19.41 6.74
CA GLU A 259 -18.88 -20.19 5.96
C GLU A 259 -20.27 -19.53 5.95
N LEU A 260 -20.77 -19.11 7.12
CA LEU A 260 -22.09 -18.50 7.25
C LEU A 260 -22.22 -17.15 6.53
N LEU A 261 -21.19 -16.30 6.62
CA LEU A 261 -21.23 -14.93 6.11
C LEU A 261 -20.83 -14.84 4.64
N PHE A 262 -19.87 -15.66 4.20
CA PHE A 262 -19.24 -15.53 2.87
C PHE A 262 -19.34 -16.81 2.03
N GLY A 263 -19.88 -17.90 2.57
CA GLY A 263 -19.90 -19.20 1.89
C GLY A 263 -18.51 -19.81 1.71
N GLN A 264 -17.53 -19.42 2.54
CA GLN A 264 -16.14 -19.86 2.45
C GLN A 264 -15.66 -20.42 3.79
N ASP A 265 -15.10 -21.63 3.80
CA ASP A 265 -14.55 -22.24 5.03
C ASP A 265 -13.27 -21.55 5.51
N GLN A 266 -12.55 -20.92 4.57
CA GLN A 266 -11.24 -20.31 4.75
C GLN A 266 -11.20 -19.00 3.97
N VAL A 267 -10.78 -17.92 4.64
CA VAL A 267 -10.72 -16.58 4.06
C VAL A 267 -9.39 -15.92 4.40
N LEU A 268 -8.94 -15.01 3.55
CA LEU A 268 -7.76 -14.18 3.78
C LEU A 268 -8.19 -12.81 4.28
N VAL A 269 -7.53 -12.32 5.32
CA VAL A 269 -7.81 -11.01 5.92
C VAL A 269 -6.50 -10.26 6.11
N ALA A 270 -6.42 -9.00 5.67
CA ALA A 270 -5.23 -8.17 5.87
C ALA A 270 -4.97 -7.95 7.36
N ALA A 271 -3.70 -7.99 7.78
CA ALA A 271 -3.32 -7.88 9.17
C ALA A 271 -3.83 -6.60 9.84
N LYS A 272 -3.89 -5.48 9.11
CA LYS A 272 -4.45 -4.20 9.61
C LYS A 272 -5.92 -4.28 9.98
N HIS A 273 -6.72 -5.08 9.26
CA HIS A 273 -8.14 -5.28 9.56
C HIS A 273 -8.37 -6.16 10.79
N LEU A 274 -7.33 -6.88 11.25
CA LEU A 274 -7.35 -7.70 12.46
C LEU A 274 -6.93 -6.93 13.71
N VAL A 275 -6.51 -5.67 13.57
CA VAL A 275 -6.07 -4.83 14.68
C VAL A 275 -7.20 -4.65 15.68
N ASN A 276 -6.89 -4.89 16.95
CA ASN A 276 -7.87 -4.88 18.03
C ASN A 276 -7.38 -4.15 19.29
N ASP A 277 -6.32 -3.35 19.12
CA ASP A 277 -5.63 -2.58 20.15
C ASP A 277 -5.23 -3.38 21.39
N ARG A 278 -5.11 -4.71 21.26
CA ARG A 278 -4.75 -5.61 22.36
C ARG A 278 -3.71 -6.62 21.92
N SER A 279 -4.14 -7.71 21.29
CA SER A 279 -3.27 -8.79 20.86
C SER A 279 -2.70 -8.56 19.46
N ILE A 280 -3.36 -7.74 18.64
CA ILE A 280 -2.94 -7.39 17.29
C ILE A 280 -2.90 -5.87 17.21
N ARG A 281 -1.74 -5.30 16.88
CA ARG A 281 -1.49 -3.84 16.91
C ARG A 281 -0.52 -3.42 15.82
N ILE A 282 -0.72 -2.25 15.25
CA ILE A 282 0.30 -1.55 14.48
C ILE A 282 1.34 -0.99 15.46
N VAL A 283 2.63 -1.18 15.16
CA VAL A 283 3.73 -0.78 16.04
C VAL A 283 4.71 0.09 15.23
N PRO A 284 4.54 1.42 15.28
CA PRO A 284 5.48 2.32 14.63
C PRO A 284 6.78 2.48 15.42
N GLY A 285 7.85 2.83 14.73
CA GLY A 285 9.13 3.24 15.28
C GLY A 285 10.30 2.29 14.98
N GLY A 286 11.46 2.88 14.73
CA GLY A 286 12.67 2.17 14.34
C GLY A 286 12.69 1.83 12.84
N GLU A 287 13.47 0.82 12.51
CA GLU A 287 13.60 0.26 11.17
C GLU A 287 13.03 -1.16 11.17
N VAL A 288 12.39 -1.55 10.08
CA VAL A 288 11.90 -2.90 9.85
C VAL A 288 12.49 -3.43 8.55
N GLU A 289 13.06 -4.63 8.60
CA GLU A 289 13.52 -5.33 7.41
C GLU A 289 12.43 -6.31 6.98
N TYR A 290 11.86 -6.07 5.81
CA TYR A 290 10.76 -6.83 5.24
C TYR A 290 11.26 -7.81 4.20
N TRP A 291 10.65 -8.98 4.18
CA TRP A 291 10.97 -10.09 3.29
C TRP A 291 9.69 -10.68 2.70
N HIS A 292 9.75 -11.11 1.45
CA HIS A 292 8.68 -11.87 0.80
C HIS A 292 9.28 -12.89 -0.15
N PHE A 293 8.50 -13.91 -0.49
CA PHE A 293 8.91 -14.93 -1.44
C PHE A 293 7.75 -15.37 -2.30
N LEU A 294 8.09 -15.75 -3.53
CA LEU A 294 7.19 -16.21 -4.56
C LEU A 294 7.33 -17.73 -4.77
N LEU A 295 6.21 -18.37 -5.07
CA LEU A 295 6.12 -19.78 -5.45
C LEU A 295 5.51 -19.89 -6.85
N ASP A 296 5.43 -21.09 -7.42
CA ASP A 296 4.83 -21.32 -8.75
C ASP A 296 3.37 -20.86 -8.85
N THR A 297 2.65 -20.88 -7.73
CA THR A 297 1.26 -20.43 -7.62
C THR A 297 1.08 -19.77 -6.26
N HIS A 298 0.01 -18.98 -6.10
CA HIS A 298 -0.36 -18.47 -4.78
C HIS A 298 -0.62 -19.61 -3.81
N GLN A 299 0.07 -19.64 -2.67
CA GLN A 299 -0.12 -20.69 -1.67
C GLN A 299 -0.37 -20.09 -0.29
N ILE A 300 -1.01 -20.90 0.55
CA ILE A 300 -1.01 -20.66 1.99
C ILE A 300 0.24 -21.33 2.56
N VAL A 301 1.08 -20.53 3.21
CA VAL A 301 2.30 -20.93 3.91
C VAL A 301 2.09 -20.79 5.41
N PHE A 302 3.06 -21.21 6.21
CA PHE A 302 2.98 -21.11 7.67
C PHE A 302 4.12 -20.25 8.21
N ALA A 303 3.77 -19.08 8.73
CA ALA A 303 4.67 -18.13 9.38
C ALA A 303 4.42 -18.14 10.89
N GLU A 304 5.43 -18.48 11.69
CA GLU A 304 5.30 -18.75 13.13
C GLU A 304 4.19 -19.78 13.43
N ALA A 305 4.07 -20.79 12.57
CA ALA A 305 3.00 -21.79 12.52
C ALA A 305 1.58 -21.24 12.26
N CYS A 306 1.45 -19.96 11.94
CA CYS A 306 0.19 -19.33 11.54
C CYS A 306 0.03 -19.40 10.02
N PRO A 307 -1.13 -19.83 9.49
CA PRO A 307 -1.32 -19.84 8.05
C PRO A 307 -1.47 -18.40 7.51
N SER A 308 -0.69 -18.07 6.49
CA SER A 308 -0.66 -16.77 5.82
C SER A 308 -0.36 -16.94 4.33
N GLU A 309 -0.45 -15.88 3.55
CA GLU A 309 -0.18 -15.95 2.11
C GLU A 309 1.33 -15.99 1.77
N SER A 310 1.67 -16.62 0.65
CA SER A 310 2.90 -16.32 -0.10
C SER A 310 2.71 -15.04 -0.93
N LEU A 311 3.78 -14.50 -1.54
CA LEU A 311 3.62 -13.39 -2.48
C LEU A 311 2.69 -13.81 -3.63
N PHE A 312 1.72 -12.94 -3.95
CA PHE A 312 0.92 -13.02 -5.16
C PHE A 312 1.37 -11.94 -6.14
N PRO A 313 2.01 -12.28 -7.26
CA PRO A 313 2.42 -11.33 -8.26
C PRO A 313 1.20 -11.01 -9.13
N GLY A 314 0.29 -10.19 -8.60
CA GLY A 314 -0.79 -9.60 -9.39
C GLY A 314 -0.22 -8.64 -10.45
N LYS A 315 -1.03 -8.32 -11.47
CA LYS A 315 -0.71 -7.42 -12.61
C LYS A 315 0.02 -6.12 -12.25
N GLN A 316 -0.26 -5.53 -11.09
CA GLN A 316 0.38 -4.27 -10.67
C GLN A 316 1.58 -4.45 -9.73
N THR A 317 1.82 -5.67 -9.22
CA THR A 317 2.83 -5.95 -8.18
C THR A 317 4.24 -5.65 -8.65
N LEU A 318 4.54 -5.95 -9.93
CA LEU A 318 5.86 -5.76 -10.52
C LEU A 318 6.26 -4.30 -10.71
N LYS A 319 5.32 -3.36 -10.75
CA LYS A 319 5.63 -1.95 -11.00
C LYS A 319 6.37 -1.27 -9.85
N HIS A 320 6.35 -1.88 -8.67
CA HIS A 320 6.84 -1.28 -7.41
C HIS A 320 7.95 -2.10 -6.75
N VAL A 321 8.40 -3.14 -7.44
CA VAL A 321 9.63 -3.84 -7.12
C VAL A 321 10.76 -3.05 -7.80
N PRO A 322 11.92 -2.83 -7.13
CA PRO A 322 13.07 -2.16 -7.75
C PRO A 322 13.40 -2.77 -9.11
N ASP A 323 13.79 -1.95 -10.09
CA ASP A 323 13.98 -2.38 -11.48
C ASP A 323 14.79 -3.67 -11.62
N HIS A 324 15.86 -3.83 -10.83
CA HIS A 324 16.72 -5.02 -10.87
C HIS A 324 16.03 -6.30 -10.38
N GLU A 325 15.24 -6.22 -9.31
CA GLU A 325 14.44 -7.34 -8.78
C GLU A 325 13.25 -7.62 -9.70
N ARG A 326 12.62 -6.58 -10.27
CA ARG A 326 11.54 -6.73 -11.24
C ARG A 326 12.02 -7.47 -12.47
N ASP A 327 13.16 -7.06 -13.04
CA ASP A 327 13.73 -7.68 -14.23
C ASP A 327 14.09 -9.16 -13.97
N GLU A 328 14.52 -9.49 -12.75
CA GLU A 328 14.77 -10.88 -12.33
C GLU A 328 13.47 -11.68 -12.20
N ILE A 329 12.44 -11.15 -11.53
CA ILE A 329 11.12 -11.80 -11.41
C ILE A 329 10.48 -11.98 -12.79
N VAL A 330 10.55 -10.98 -13.66
CA VAL A 330 10.04 -11.04 -15.05
C VAL A 330 10.81 -12.06 -15.89
N ALA A 331 12.13 -12.14 -15.74
CA ALA A 331 12.93 -13.15 -16.43
C ALA A 331 12.58 -14.58 -15.99
N LEU A 332 12.25 -14.77 -14.71
CA LEU A 332 11.84 -16.05 -14.13
C LEU A 332 10.40 -16.43 -14.51
N PHE A 333 9.52 -15.44 -14.66
CA PHE A 333 8.10 -15.60 -15.01
C PHE A 333 7.69 -14.61 -16.11
N PRO A 334 8.04 -14.88 -17.38
CA PRO A 334 7.70 -14.00 -18.50
C PRO A 334 6.19 -13.79 -18.66
N GLU A 335 5.38 -14.71 -18.17
CA GLU A 335 3.92 -14.60 -18.10
C GLU A 335 3.43 -13.42 -17.26
N LEU A 336 4.22 -12.90 -16.30
CA LEU A 336 3.85 -11.73 -15.49
C LEU A 336 3.89 -10.41 -16.27
N GLU A 337 4.63 -10.36 -17.39
CA GLU A 337 4.55 -9.24 -18.35
C GLU A 337 3.30 -9.32 -19.22
N SER A 338 2.81 -10.54 -19.47
CA SER A 338 1.56 -10.74 -20.19
C SER A 338 0.39 -10.46 -19.26
N ALA A 339 -0.67 -9.80 -19.73
CA ALA A 339 -1.84 -9.47 -18.91
C ALA A 339 -2.61 -10.70 -18.34
N ASP A 340 -2.11 -11.91 -18.53
CA ASP A 340 -2.59 -13.17 -17.98
C ASP A 340 -1.87 -13.44 -16.63
N CYS A 341 -2.46 -12.90 -15.57
CA CYS A 341 -2.09 -13.09 -14.17
C CYS A 341 -1.89 -14.60 -13.83
N PRO A 342 -0.91 -14.98 -13.00
CA PRO A 342 -0.66 -16.39 -12.66
C PRO A 342 -1.74 -16.91 -11.70
N GLY A 343 -2.85 -17.34 -12.26
CA GLY A 343 -3.92 -18.05 -11.56
C GLY A 343 -4.69 -17.22 -10.52
N PRO A 344 -5.80 -17.76 -10.01
CA PRO A 344 -6.57 -17.11 -8.95
C PRO A 344 -5.83 -17.15 -7.61
N LEU A 345 -6.14 -16.21 -6.72
CA LEU A 345 -5.75 -16.31 -5.31
C LEU A 345 -6.18 -17.66 -4.74
N SER A 346 -5.33 -18.24 -3.89
CA SER A 346 -5.61 -19.52 -3.23
C SER A 346 -6.91 -19.50 -2.43
N ARG A 347 -7.34 -18.35 -1.90
CA ARG A 347 -8.55 -18.18 -1.07
C ARG A 347 -9.23 -16.83 -1.32
N TYR A 348 -10.51 -16.76 -0.94
CA TYR A 348 -11.29 -15.53 -0.98
C TYR A 348 -10.71 -14.50 0.01
N THR A 349 -10.48 -13.28 -0.44
CA THR A 349 -9.97 -12.19 0.40
C THR A 349 -11.14 -11.33 0.85
N LEU A 350 -11.22 -11.09 2.16
CA LEU A 350 -12.23 -10.21 2.73
C LEU A 350 -11.82 -8.75 2.59
N LYS A 351 -12.84 -7.92 2.35
CA LYS A 351 -12.76 -6.47 2.43
C LYS A 351 -12.77 -5.98 3.87
N ALA A 352 -12.46 -4.70 4.10
CA ALA A 352 -12.44 -4.10 5.43
C ALA A 352 -13.76 -4.31 6.19
N TYR A 353 -14.90 -3.99 5.56
CA TYR A 353 -16.22 -4.15 6.18
C TYR A 353 -16.62 -5.63 6.38
N GLU A 354 -16.15 -6.53 5.53
CA GLU A 354 -16.39 -7.97 5.67
C GLU A 354 -15.57 -8.55 6.82
N ALA A 355 -14.31 -8.14 6.94
CA ALA A 355 -13.45 -8.48 8.06
C ALA A 355 -14.07 -7.97 9.37
N ASP A 356 -14.57 -6.74 9.40
CA ASP A 356 -15.27 -6.19 10.56
C ASP A 356 -16.53 -7.00 10.93
N ALA A 357 -17.34 -7.40 9.94
CA ALA A 357 -18.50 -8.27 10.17
C ALA A 357 -18.09 -9.66 10.74
N LEU A 358 -17.00 -10.23 10.24
CA LEU A 358 -16.44 -11.49 10.73
C LEU A 358 -15.95 -11.37 12.18
N LEU A 359 -15.32 -10.26 12.54
CA LEU A 359 -14.75 -10.02 13.88
C LEU A 359 -15.81 -9.58 14.90
N LYS A 360 -16.79 -8.77 14.53
CA LYS A 360 -17.89 -8.34 15.44
C LYS A 360 -18.85 -9.46 15.77
N SER A 361 -18.96 -10.44 14.90
CA SER A 361 -19.76 -11.62 15.18
C SER A 361 -19.07 -12.54 16.20
N ALA A 362 -17.81 -12.29 16.61
CA ALA A 362 -16.90 -13.17 17.36
C ALA A 362 -17.31 -13.57 18.78
#